data_AF-A0A3S4KET1-F1
#
_entry.id   AF-A0A3S4KET1-F1
#
_cell.length_a   1.000
_cell.length_b   1.000
_cell.length_c   1.000
_cell.angle_alpha   90.00
_cell.angle_beta   90.00
_cell.angle_gamma   90.00
#
_symmetry.space_group_name_H-M   'P 1'
#
loop_
_entity.id
_entity.type
_entity.pdbx_description
1 polymer ?
#
loop_
_entity_poly.entity_id
_entity_poly.type
_entity_poly.pdbx_seq_one_letter_code
_entity_poly.pdbx_strand_id
1 'polypeptide(L)' 'MTAEKAEQLIEQGIITDGMIVKVNAALDAARALGRPVDIASWRHAEQLPALFNGTPIGTRILA' A
#
# COMPACT_ATOMS: atom_id res chain seq x y z
N MET A 1 4.79 3.34 4.18
CA MET A 1 4.02 4.59 4.08
C MET A 1 3.06 4.64 5.25
N THR A 2 3.11 5.69 6.05
CA THR A 2 2.18 5.92 7.17
C THR A 2 0.91 6.62 6.68
N ALA A 3 -0.11 6.72 7.54
CA ALA A 3 -1.34 7.45 7.25
C ALA A 3 -1.08 8.93 6.89
N GLU A 4 -0.26 9.62 7.69
CA GLU A 4 0.04 11.04 7.51
C GLU A 4 0.75 11.27 6.17
N LYS A 5 1.66 10.35 5.79
CA LYS A 5 2.35 10.45 4.51
C LYS A 5 1.40 10.19 3.34
N ALA A 6 0.45 9.26 3.50
CA ALA A 6 -0.55 9.01 2.47
C ALA A 6 -1.45 10.23 2.25
N GLU A 7 -1.94 10.86 3.33
CA GLU A 7 -2.76 12.08 3.27
C GLU A 7 -2.02 13.22 2.55
N GLN A 8 -0.76 13.48 2.92
CA GLN A 8 0.07 14.48 2.23
C GLN A 8 0.19 14.23 0.73
N LEU A 9 0.38 12.98 0.32
CA LEU A 9 0.54 12.62 -1.09
C LEU A 9 -0.78 12.70 -1.87
N ILE A 10 -1.92 12.49 -1.21
CA ILE A 10 -3.25 12.71 -1.79
C ILE A 10 -3.50 14.22 -1.97
N GLU A 11 -3.22 15.03 -0.95
CA GLU A 11 -3.36 16.49 -1.00
C GLU A 11 -2.49 17.14 -2.09
N GLN A 12 -1.28 16.61 -2.28
CA GLN A 12 -0.38 17.04 -3.35
C GLN A 12 -0.78 16.56 -4.75
N GLY A 13 -1.84 15.75 -4.88
CA GLY A 13 -2.27 15.17 -6.14
C GLY A 13 -1.30 14.15 -6.72
N ILE A 14 -0.42 13.55 -5.89
CA ILE A 14 0.51 12.49 -6.31
C ILE A 14 -0.20 11.13 -6.32
N ILE A 15 -1.04 10.89 -5.30
CA ILE A 15 -1.93 9.71 -5.26
C ILE A 15 -3.30 10.14 -5.75
N THR A 16 -3.70 9.64 -6.91
CA THR A 16 -4.96 10.04 -7.57
C THR A 16 -5.85 8.84 -7.90
N ASP A 17 -7.08 9.16 -8.31
CA ASP A 17 -8.04 8.22 -8.88
C ASP A 17 -8.26 6.97 -7.99
N GLY A 18 -8.28 5.79 -8.61
CA GLY A 18 -8.46 4.53 -7.91
C GLY A 18 -7.32 4.18 -6.94
N MET A 19 -6.18 4.89 -6.96
CA MET A 19 -5.12 4.64 -5.98
C MET A 19 -5.48 5.21 -4.59
N ILE A 20 -6.27 6.28 -4.52
CA ILE A 20 -6.76 6.83 -3.24
C ILE A 20 -7.54 5.75 -2.49
N VAL A 21 -8.48 5.09 -3.17
CA VAL A 21 -9.32 4.04 -2.58
C VAL A 21 -8.47 2.85 -2.12
N LYS A 22 -7.46 2.44 -2.92
CA LYS A 22 -6.56 1.33 -2.57
C LYS A 22 -5.72 1.64 -1.33
N VAL A 23 -5.20 2.86 -1.24
CA VAL A 23 -4.38 3.29 -0.09
C VAL A 23 -5.22 3.37 1.17
N ASN A 24 -6.43 3.94 1.11
CA ASN A 24 -7.34 4.00 2.26
C ASN A 24 -7.73 2.60 2.75
N ALA A 25 -8.10 1.70 1.85
CA ALA A 25 -8.44 0.33 2.21
C ALA A 25 -7.27 -0.42 2.89
N ALA A 26 -6.04 -0.19 2.41
CA ALA A 26 -4.85 -0.78 3.01
C ALA A 26 -4.49 -0.16 4.37
N LEU A 27 -4.72 1.14 4.56
CA LEU A 27 -4.57 1.80 5.86
C LEU A 27 -5.56 1.24 6.89
N ASP A 28 -6.83 1.08 6.51
CA ASP A 28 -7.85 0.51 7.37
C ASP A 28 -7.49 -0.93 7.77
N ALA A 29 -7.05 -1.75 6.80
CA ALA A 29 -6.58 -3.11 7.08
C ALA A 29 -5.34 -3.13 7.99
N ALA A 30 -4.36 -2.25 7.76
CA ALA A 30 -3.15 -2.18 8.58
C ALA A 30 -3.47 -1.84 10.04
N ARG A 31 -4.36 -0.86 10.25
CA ARG A 31 -4.84 -0.46 11.59
C ARG A 31 -5.62 -1.59 12.27
N ALA A 32 -6.53 -2.24 11.55
CA ALA A 32 -7.34 -3.34 12.10
C ALA A 32 -6.50 -4.56 12.49
N LEU A 33 -5.46 -4.88 11.71
CA LEU A 33 -4.60 -6.04 11.94
C LEU A 33 -3.42 -5.74 12.88
N GLY A 34 -3.07 -4.47 13.09
CA GLY A 34 -1.83 -4.08 13.77
C GLY A 34 -0.58 -4.58 13.05
N ARG A 35 -0.66 -4.76 11.73
CA ARG A 35 0.41 -5.34 10.89
C ARG A 35 0.56 -4.55 9.60
N PRO A 36 1.77 -4.49 9.01
CA PRO A 36 1.95 -3.90 7.70
C PRO A 36 1.13 -4.60 6.62
N VAL A 37 0.65 -3.83 5.64
CA VAL A 37 -0.12 -4.33 4.49
C VAL A 37 0.56 -3.88 3.19
N ASP A 38 0.77 -4.80 2.26
CA ASP A 38 1.41 -4.51 0.98
C ASP A 38 0.40 -4.40 -0.17
N ILE A 39 0.48 -3.29 -0.92
CA ILE A 39 -0.22 -3.11 -2.19
C ILE A 39 0.77 -3.44 -3.31
N ALA A 40 0.49 -4.50 -4.07
CA ALA A 40 1.34 -4.93 -5.19
C ALA A 40 0.50 -5.27 -6.44
N SER A 41 1.14 -5.25 -7.60
CA SER A 41 0.52 -5.57 -8.88
C SER A 41 0.71 -7.05 -9.23
N TRP A 42 -0.36 -7.71 -9.68
CA TRP A 42 -0.28 -9.08 -10.20
C TRP A 42 0.27 -9.16 -11.63
N ARG A 43 0.43 -8.01 -12.32
CA ARG A 43 0.95 -7.97 -13.70
C ARG A 43 2.40 -8.43 -13.81
N HIS A 44 3.16 -8.30 -12.73
CA HIS A 44 4.56 -8.76 -12.61
C HIS A 44 4.59 -10.07 -11.83
N ALA A 45 4.07 -11.13 -12.45
CA ALA A 45 3.91 -12.44 -11.81
C ALA A 45 5.25 -13.01 -11.30
N GLU A 46 6.35 -12.69 -11.97
CA GLU A 46 7.72 -13.05 -11.60
C GLU A 46 8.15 -12.48 -10.24
N GLN A 47 7.52 -11.41 -9.77
CA GLN A 47 7.83 -10.78 -8.49
C GLN A 47 6.97 -11.33 -7.33
N LEU A 48 5.91 -12.08 -7.61
CA LEU A 48 5.02 -12.64 -6.59
C LEU A 48 5.73 -13.55 -5.57
N PRO A 49 6.69 -14.42 -5.96
CA PRO A 49 7.45 -15.18 -4.98
C PRO A 49 8.19 -14.29 -3.97
N ALA A 50 8.74 -13.16 -4.42
CA ALA A 50 9.42 -12.20 -3.54
C ALA A 50 8.42 -11.47 -2.63
N LEU A 51 7.25 -11.10 -3.15
CA LEU A 51 6.16 -10.51 -2.36
C LEU A 51 5.71 -11.44 -1.24
N PHE A 52 5.46 -12.72 -1.55
CA PHE A 52 5.04 -13.71 -0.56
C PHE A 52 6.13 -14.00 0.48
N ASN A 53 7.39 -13.79 0.12
CA ASN A 53 8.52 -13.86 1.06
C ASN A 53 8.72 -12.56 1.87
N GLY A 54 7.80 -11.60 1.77
CA GLY A 54 7.80 -10.36 2.56
C GLY A 54 8.61 -9.20 1.96
N THR A 55 9.09 -9.32 0.73
CA THR A 55 9.77 -8.21 0.04
C THR A 55 8.72 -7.18 -0.43
N PRO A 56 8.88 -5.88 -0.10
CA PRO A 56 7.95 -4.85 -0.54
C PRO A 56 8.19 -4.50 -2.02
N ILE A 57 7.59 -5.28 -2.93
CA ILE A 57 7.66 -5.05 -4.39
C ILE A 57 6.72 -3.93 -4.88
N GLY A 58 5.98 -3.31 -3.96
CA GLY A 58 5.05 -2.22 -4.24
C GLY A 58 5.00 -1.26 -3.06
N THR A 59 3.80 -0.83 -2.68
CA THR A 59 3.63 0.13 -1.59
C THR A 59 3.29 -0.60 -0.30
N ARG A 60 4.23 -0.59 0.65
CA ARG A 60 3.99 -1.07 2.02
C ARG A 60 3.33 0.01 2.86
N ILE A 61 2.16 -0.29 3.41
CA ILE A 61 1.45 0.54 4.38
C ILE A 61 1.83 0.11 5.80
N LEU A 62 2.14 1.08 6.64
CA LEU A 62 2.44 0.90 8.05
C LEU A 62 1.28 1.50 8.85
N ALA A 63 0.83 0.76 9.87
CA ALA A 63 -0.20 1.22 10.80
C ALA A 63 0.29 2.41 11.64
#